data_AF-A0A1G5CK84-F1
#
_entry.id   AF-A0A1G5CK84-F1
#
_cell.length_a   1.000
_cell.length_b   1.000
_cell.length_c   1.000
_cell.angle_alpha   90.00
_cell.angle_beta   90.00
_cell.angle_gamma   90.00
#
_symmetry.space_group_name_H-M   'P 1'
#
loop_
_entity.id
_entity.type
_entity.pdbx_description
1 polymer ?
#
loop_
_entity_poly.entity_id
_entity_poly.type
_entity_poly.pdbx_seq_one_letter_code
_entity_poly.pdbx_strand_id
1 'polypeptide(L)'
;MESKRNVSVIQDIDGNNIVIINDIRFKGKRSIDWKDVREYLKEYVGAFYTIAVTGDVVYIGSDLPKEYSGSNYTNSLKGTNAKAKANAATGIPEMIEIAVGKHFRENRENKHKRDAKNGWYRYDSRFALPVYDDIGELERYNVFHASMLVRHSNDGKLYLYDVIDIKKETSNPLSE
;
A
#
# COMPACT_ATOMS: atom_id res chain seq x y z
N MET A 1 18.11 4.48 14.01
CA MET A 1 18.66 3.48 13.07
C MET A 1 17.78 3.50 11.85
N GLU A 2 18.25 4.05 10.74
CA GLU A 2 17.54 3.93 9.46
C GLU A 2 17.42 2.44 9.13
N SER A 3 16.19 1.95 9.10
CA SER A 3 15.86 0.70 8.46
C SER A 3 16.24 0.85 6.98
N LYS A 4 17.32 0.20 6.54
CA LYS A 4 17.72 0.11 5.12
C LYS A 4 16.66 -0.66 4.34
N ARG A 5 15.51 -0.03 4.06
CA ARG A 5 14.49 -0.57 3.16
C ARG A 5 15.07 -0.54 1.74
N ASN A 6 15.20 -1.69 1.10
CA ASN A 6 15.61 -1.76 -0.30
C ASN A 6 14.39 -1.52 -1.20
N VAL A 7 14.00 -0.26 -1.29
CA VAL A 7 12.86 0.22 -2.07
C VAL A 7 13.35 1.29 -3.03
N SER A 8 12.91 1.23 -4.29
CA SER A 8 13.18 2.25 -5.30
C SER A 8 11.91 2.61 -6.06
N VAL A 9 11.92 3.76 -6.74
CA VAL A 9 10.86 4.17 -7.66
C VAL A 9 11.42 4.16 -9.07
N ILE A 10 10.73 3.47 -9.98
CA ILE A 10 11.04 3.48 -11.42
C ILE A 10 9.82 3.98 -12.20
N GLN A 11 9.99 4.21 -13.50
CA GLN A 11 8.90 4.53 -14.41
C GLN A 11 8.72 3.40 -15.43
N ASP A 12 7.47 3.14 -15.82
CA ASP A 12 7.19 2.33 -17.00
C ASP A 12 7.34 3.14 -18.30
N ILE A 13 7.07 2.49 -19.44
CA ILE A 13 7.19 3.10 -20.76
C ILE A 13 6.26 4.30 -20.98
N ASP A 14 5.16 4.37 -20.23
CA ASP A 14 4.18 5.44 -20.30
C ASP A 14 4.48 6.56 -19.29
N GLY A 15 5.59 6.46 -18.54
CA GLY A 15 6.01 7.43 -17.53
C GLY A 15 5.30 7.28 -16.19
N ASN A 16 4.54 6.19 -15.98
CA ASN A 16 3.88 5.95 -14.71
C ASN A 16 4.87 5.40 -13.68
N ASN A 17 4.88 5.98 -12.49
CA ASN A 17 5.75 5.55 -11.40
C ASN A 17 5.32 4.17 -10.84
N ILE A 18 6.30 3.35 -10.49
CA ILE A 18 6.13 2.04 -9.85
C ILE A 18 7.14 1.93 -8.69
N VAL A 19 6.64 1.60 -7.49
CA VAL A 19 7.50 1.33 -6.33
C VAL A 19 8.03 -0.11 -6.40
N ILE A 20 9.33 -0.28 -6.56
CA ILE A 20 9.99 -1.59 -6.54
C ILE A 20 10.41 -1.92 -5.12
N ILE A 21 9.85 -3.00 -4.56
CA ILE A 21 10.19 -3.50 -3.23
C ILE A 21 11.06 -4.74 -3.40
N ASN A 22 12.38 -4.58 -3.30
CA ASN A 22 13.35 -5.65 -3.59
C ASN A 22 13.41 -6.72 -2.49
N ASP A 23 13.19 -6.32 -1.25
CA ASP A 23 13.24 -7.24 -0.11
C ASP A 23 11.84 -7.72 0.27
N ILE A 24 11.53 -8.99 -0.06
CA ILE A 24 10.34 -9.66 0.47
C ILE A 24 10.55 -9.91 1.97
N ARG A 25 10.03 -9.03 2.82
CA ARG A 25 10.13 -9.14 4.29
C ARG A 25 9.20 -10.21 4.83
N PHE A 26 7.95 -10.23 4.37
CA PHE A 26 6.93 -11.14 4.88
C PHE A 26 6.87 -12.38 3.99
N LYS A 27 7.76 -13.34 4.27
CA LYS A 27 7.89 -14.63 3.57
C LYS A 27 7.09 -15.70 4.32
N GLY A 28 5.96 -16.14 3.77
CA GLY A 28 5.20 -17.28 4.27
C GLY A 28 4.82 -18.22 3.14
N LYS A 29 5.26 -19.49 3.21
CA LYS A 29 4.89 -20.52 2.20
C LYS A 29 3.44 -21.02 2.36
N ARG A 30 2.78 -20.76 3.50
CA ARG A 30 1.41 -21.23 3.81
C ARG A 30 0.44 -20.10 4.20
N SER A 31 0.87 -19.11 4.97
CA SER A 31 0.06 -17.95 5.38
C SER A 31 0.94 -16.78 5.84
N ILE A 32 0.37 -15.57 5.84
CA ILE A 32 1.01 -14.36 6.37
C ILE A 32 0.72 -14.25 7.87
N ASP A 33 1.73 -13.97 8.69
CA ASP A 33 1.51 -13.51 10.06
C ASP A 33 1.22 -12.01 10.05
N TRP A 34 -0.06 -11.66 10.14
CA TRP A 34 -0.50 -10.27 10.16
C TRP A 34 -0.09 -9.53 11.44
N LYS A 35 0.30 -10.22 12.52
CA LYS A 35 0.84 -9.55 13.71
C LYS A 35 2.21 -8.96 13.41
N ASP A 36 3.05 -9.65 12.67
CA ASP A 36 4.37 -9.14 12.26
C ASP A 36 4.23 -7.94 11.33
N VAL A 37 3.29 -7.99 10.38
CA VAL A 37 2.97 -6.84 9.51
C VAL A 37 2.51 -5.64 10.34
N ARG A 38 1.63 -5.88 11.31
CA ARG A 38 1.13 -4.85 12.22
C ARG A 38 2.25 -4.24 13.07
N GLU A 39 3.15 -5.05 13.60
CA GLU A 39 4.27 -4.56 14.41
C GLU A 39 5.19 -3.68 13.57
N TYR A 40 5.52 -4.12 12.37
CA TYR A 40 6.34 -3.35 11.43
C TYR A 40 5.73 -1.99 11.08
N LEU A 41 4.42 -1.94 10.82
CA LEU A 41 3.73 -0.69 10.50
C LEU A 41 3.76 0.35 11.64
N LYS A 42 3.98 -0.06 12.89
CA LYS A 42 4.13 0.88 14.01
C LYS A 42 5.36 1.78 13.85
N GLU A 43 6.39 1.32 13.15
CA GLU A 43 7.61 2.10 12.88
C GLU A 43 7.30 3.39 12.09
N TYR A 44 6.20 3.42 11.33
CA TYR A 44 5.79 4.60 10.57
C TYR A 44 4.84 5.53 11.33
N VAL A 45 4.30 5.13 12.48
CA VAL A 45 3.29 5.93 13.20
C VAL A 45 3.88 7.28 13.61
N GLY A 46 3.19 8.36 13.24
CA GLY A 46 3.64 9.74 13.44
C GLY A 46 4.40 10.34 12.26
N ALA A 47 4.81 9.54 11.27
CA ALA A 47 5.37 10.03 10.02
C ALA A 47 4.29 10.65 9.10
N PHE A 48 4.74 11.39 8.10
CA PHE A 48 3.90 11.92 7.02
C PHE A 48 4.68 11.97 5.72
N TYR A 49 3.97 11.91 4.61
CA TYR A 49 4.52 11.94 3.25
C TYR A 49 3.65 12.84 2.38
N THR A 50 4.23 13.42 1.33
CA THR A 50 3.51 14.33 0.43
C THR A 50 3.30 13.63 -0.91
N ILE A 51 2.06 13.58 -1.37
CA ILE A 51 1.73 13.10 -2.71
C ILE A 51 2.29 14.11 -3.72
N ALA A 52 3.23 13.69 -4.56
CA ALA A 52 3.96 14.61 -5.44
C ALA A 52 3.04 15.34 -6.43
N VAL A 53 2.00 14.66 -6.93
CA VAL A 53 1.14 15.20 -8.00
C VAL A 53 0.06 16.17 -7.49
N THR A 54 -0.37 16.03 -6.24
CA THR A 54 -1.44 16.89 -5.67
C THR A 54 -0.95 17.85 -4.58
N GLY A 55 0.23 17.60 -4.00
CA GLY A 55 0.73 18.32 -2.83
C GLY A 55 0.02 17.95 -1.52
N ASP A 56 -0.84 16.93 -1.53
CA ASP A 56 -1.54 16.48 -0.31
C ASP A 56 -0.56 15.85 0.68
N VAL A 57 -0.56 16.33 1.92
CA VAL A 57 0.21 15.75 3.02
C VAL A 57 -0.61 14.66 3.71
N VAL A 58 -0.14 13.40 3.62
CA VAL A 58 -0.79 12.23 4.20
C VAL A 58 0.00 11.75 5.41
N TYR A 59 -0.67 11.69 6.56
CA TYR A 59 -0.12 11.27 7.84
C TYR A 59 -0.34 9.78 8.08
N ILE A 60 0.58 9.17 8.84
CA ILE A 60 0.45 7.80 9.32
C ILE A 60 -0.06 7.82 10.77
N GLY A 61 -1.35 7.53 10.94
CA GLY A 61 -2.01 7.47 12.24
C GLY A 61 -1.78 6.16 12.99
N SER A 62 -2.01 6.15 14.30
CA SER A 62 -1.90 4.95 15.15
C SER A 62 -2.95 3.87 14.84
N ASP A 63 -3.98 4.22 14.06
CA ASP A 63 -5.01 3.32 13.57
C ASP A 63 -4.53 2.45 12.39
N LEU A 64 -3.65 2.97 11.53
CA LEU A 64 -3.19 2.27 10.32
C LEU A 64 -2.70 0.84 10.59
N PRO A 65 -1.83 0.55 11.58
CA PRO A 65 -1.36 -0.81 11.80
C PRO A 65 -2.49 -1.82 12.06
N LYS A 66 -3.55 -1.39 12.76
CA LYS A 66 -4.71 -2.24 13.07
C LYS A 66 -5.58 -2.44 11.83
N GLU A 67 -5.85 -1.37 11.10
CA GLU A 67 -6.74 -1.39 9.94
C GLU A 67 -6.10 -2.17 8.79
N TYR A 68 -4.84 -1.87 8.48
CA TYR A 68 -4.08 -2.55 7.44
C TYR A 68 -4.02 -4.06 7.64
N SER A 69 -3.76 -4.52 8.87
CA SER A 69 -3.55 -5.93 9.16
C SER A 69 -4.84 -6.70 9.49
N GLY A 70 -5.95 -5.99 9.72
CA GLY A 70 -7.14 -6.58 10.35
C GLY A 70 -8.48 -6.22 9.70
N SER A 71 -8.48 -5.43 8.61
CA SER A 71 -9.72 -5.08 7.91
C SER A 71 -10.40 -6.29 7.26
N ASN A 72 -11.70 -6.16 6.98
CA ASN A 72 -12.45 -7.18 6.24
C ASN A 72 -11.79 -7.51 4.89
N TYR A 73 -11.24 -6.49 4.22
CA TYR A 73 -10.48 -6.67 3.00
C TYR A 73 -9.26 -7.55 3.25
N THR A 74 -8.42 -7.24 4.25
CA THR A 74 -7.24 -8.03 4.59
C THR A 74 -7.58 -9.48 4.93
N ASN A 75 -8.61 -9.71 5.73
CA ASN A 75 -9.04 -11.06 6.14
C ASN A 75 -9.57 -11.90 4.96
N SER A 76 -10.01 -11.25 3.88
CA SER A 76 -10.46 -11.93 2.65
C SER A 76 -9.31 -12.38 1.74
N LEU A 77 -8.11 -11.81 1.90
CA LEU A 77 -6.98 -12.07 1.02
C LEU A 77 -6.38 -13.45 1.23
N LYS A 78 -5.97 -14.08 0.13
CA LYS A 78 -5.31 -15.39 0.11
C LYS A 78 -4.14 -15.39 -0.88
N GLY A 79 -3.21 -16.33 -0.69
CA GLY A 79 -2.12 -16.60 -1.62
C GLY A 79 -1.33 -15.34 -2.01
N THR A 80 -1.16 -15.14 -3.32
CA THR A 80 -0.39 -14.02 -3.90
C THR A 80 -0.86 -12.66 -3.42
N ASN A 81 -2.17 -12.42 -3.29
CA ASN A 81 -2.67 -11.11 -2.90
C ASN A 81 -2.40 -10.80 -1.43
N ALA A 82 -2.49 -11.80 -0.55
CA ALA A 82 -2.12 -11.64 0.86
C ALA A 82 -0.62 -11.32 1.00
N LYS A 83 0.23 -12.05 0.25
CA LYS A 83 1.68 -11.77 0.18
C LYS A 83 1.97 -10.38 -0.37
N ALA A 84 1.26 -9.97 -1.42
CA ALA A 84 1.41 -8.66 -2.04
C ALA A 84 1.07 -7.55 -1.05
N LYS A 85 -0.09 -7.63 -0.38
CA LYS A 85 -0.46 -6.68 0.67
C LYS A 85 0.53 -6.67 1.82
N ALA A 86 0.94 -7.83 2.33
CA ALA A 86 1.90 -7.86 3.44
C ALA A 86 3.19 -7.11 3.09
N ASN A 87 3.74 -7.33 1.89
CA ASN A 87 4.99 -6.71 1.47
C ASN A 87 4.82 -5.27 0.98
N ALA A 88 3.65 -4.84 0.50
CA ALA A 88 3.38 -3.42 0.23
C ALA A 88 3.59 -2.53 1.47
N ALA A 89 3.47 -3.09 2.69
CA ALA A 89 3.74 -2.36 3.92
C ALA A 89 5.15 -1.74 3.94
N THR A 90 6.15 -2.36 3.30
CA THR A 90 7.53 -1.83 3.28
C THR A 90 7.70 -0.64 2.34
N GLY A 91 6.83 -0.50 1.34
CA GLY A 91 6.86 0.57 0.34
C GLY A 91 5.79 1.66 0.54
N ILE A 92 5.07 1.67 1.67
CA ILE A 92 4.01 2.67 1.94
C ILE A 92 4.49 4.12 1.75
N PRO A 93 5.67 4.53 2.26
CA PRO A 93 6.18 5.89 2.06
C PRO A 93 6.20 6.30 0.58
N GLU A 94 6.88 5.50 -0.23
CA GLU A 94 7.05 5.74 -1.66
C GLU A 94 5.72 5.60 -2.41
N MET A 95 4.85 4.66 -1.99
CA MET A 95 3.52 4.48 -2.58
C MET A 95 2.62 5.69 -2.36
N ILE A 96 2.74 6.40 -1.24
CA ILE A 96 2.04 7.68 -1.00
C ILE A 96 2.63 8.76 -1.92
N GLU A 97 3.96 8.89 -1.96
CA GLU A 97 4.63 9.93 -2.74
C GLU A 97 4.27 9.87 -4.23
N ILE A 98 4.13 8.66 -4.78
CA ILE A 98 3.78 8.45 -6.20
C ILE A 98 2.27 8.37 -6.47
N ALA A 99 1.42 8.53 -5.46
CA ALA A 99 -0.02 8.29 -5.61
C ALA A 99 -0.69 9.29 -6.57
N VAL A 100 -1.74 8.85 -7.28
CA VAL A 100 -2.48 9.64 -8.28
C VAL A 100 -4.00 9.48 -8.13
N GLY A 101 -4.80 10.18 -8.93
CA GLY A 101 -6.25 9.91 -9.03
C GLY A 101 -7.06 10.25 -7.78
N LYS A 102 -6.94 11.46 -7.24
CA LYS A 102 -7.68 11.90 -6.02
C LYS A 102 -9.19 11.80 -6.20
N HIS A 103 -9.81 10.77 -5.63
CA HIS A 103 -11.26 10.52 -5.71
C HIS A 103 -11.94 10.67 -4.36
N PHE A 104 -12.85 11.65 -4.25
CA PHE A 104 -13.59 11.92 -3.01
C PHE A 104 -14.84 11.04 -2.84
N ARG A 105 -15.13 10.66 -1.58
CA ARG A 105 -16.41 10.07 -1.17
C ARG A 105 -16.83 10.63 0.19
N GLU A 106 -18.11 10.97 0.31
CA GLU A 106 -18.69 11.37 1.60
C GLU A 106 -18.70 10.22 2.60
N ASN A 107 -18.48 10.53 3.87
CA ASN A 107 -18.65 9.55 4.94
C ASN A 107 -20.14 9.38 5.26
N ARG A 108 -20.67 8.18 5.01
CA ARG A 108 -22.07 7.81 5.32
C ARG A 108 -22.18 6.93 6.57
N GLU A 109 -21.06 6.58 7.20
CA GLU A 109 -21.02 5.63 8.31
C GLU A 109 -20.94 6.33 9.66
N ASN A 110 -21.88 5.98 10.55
CA ASN A 110 -21.96 6.58 11.88
C ASN A 110 -20.71 6.33 12.74
N LYS A 111 -20.04 5.19 12.57
CA LYS A 111 -18.83 4.82 13.33
C LYS A 111 -17.61 5.69 13.03
N HIS A 112 -17.58 6.38 11.88
CA HIS A 112 -16.43 7.21 11.46
C HIS A 112 -16.74 8.72 11.48
N LYS A 113 -17.81 9.15 12.17
CA LYS A 113 -18.26 10.55 12.23
C LYS A 113 -17.20 11.57 12.65
N ARG A 114 -16.22 11.16 13.47
CA ARG A 114 -15.09 12.01 13.88
C ARG A 114 -13.85 11.76 13.04
N ASP A 115 -13.49 10.50 12.84
CA ASP A 115 -12.22 10.11 12.22
C ASP A 115 -12.16 10.36 10.71
N ALA A 116 -13.32 10.33 10.04
CA ALA A 116 -13.52 10.65 8.63
C ALA A 116 -14.66 11.66 8.46
N LYS A 117 -14.75 12.65 9.37
CA LYS A 117 -15.81 13.67 9.36
C LYS A 117 -15.92 14.37 8.01
N ASN A 118 -14.77 14.66 7.41
CA ASN A 118 -14.70 15.40 6.16
C ASN A 118 -14.63 14.46 4.94
N GLY A 119 -15.02 13.19 5.12
CA GLY A 119 -15.09 12.17 4.08
C GLY A 119 -13.80 11.37 3.88
N TRP A 120 -13.73 10.73 2.73
CA TRP A 120 -12.71 9.79 2.32
C TRP A 120 -12.15 10.19 0.96
N TYR A 121 -10.87 9.93 0.77
CA TYR A 121 -10.20 9.98 -0.51
C TYR A 121 -9.66 8.61 -0.86
N ARG A 122 -9.72 8.29 -2.15
CA ARG A 122 -8.95 7.19 -2.73
C ARG A 122 -7.93 7.78 -3.67
N TYR A 123 -6.70 7.29 -3.56
CA TYR A 123 -5.64 7.51 -4.53
C TYR A 123 -5.18 6.17 -5.06
N ASP A 124 -4.73 6.13 -6.30
CA ASP A 124 -4.16 4.95 -6.92
C ASP A 124 -2.64 4.99 -6.81
N SER A 125 -2.04 3.83 -6.58
CA SER A 125 -0.59 3.65 -6.51
C SER A 125 -0.21 2.29 -7.10
N ARG A 126 1.08 2.11 -7.41
CA ARG A 126 1.60 0.89 -8.02
C ARG A 126 2.87 0.46 -7.33
N PHE A 127 3.00 -0.84 -7.12
CA PHE A 127 4.22 -1.43 -6.56
C PHE A 127 4.54 -2.76 -7.25
N ALA A 128 5.79 -3.18 -7.20
CA ALA A 128 6.24 -4.44 -7.76
C ALA A 128 7.02 -5.26 -6.75
N LEU A 129 6.86 -6.58 -6.85
CA LEU A 129 7.53 -7.56 -6.00
C LEU A 129 8.33 -8.54 -6.86
N PRO A 130 9.58 -8.85 -6.47
CA PRO A 130 10.40 -9.82 -7.18
C PRO A 130 9.82 -11.23 -7.04
N VAL A 131 9.98 -12.00 -8.11
CA VAL A 131 9.74 -13.43 -8.20
C VAL A 131 11.10 -14.07 -8.44
N TYR A 132 11.43 -15.03 -7.60
CA TYR A 132 12.66 -15.81 -7.71
C TYR A 132 12.30 -17.21 -8.20
N ASP A 133 13.18 -17.79 -9.01
CA ASP A 133 13.07 -19.16 -9.46
C ASP A 133 13.48 -20.18 -8.37
N ASP A 134 13.51 -21.47 -8.72
CA ASP A 134 13.83 -22.55 -7.79
C ASP A 134 15.29 -22.57 -7.32
N ILE A 135 16.20 -21.90 -8.06
CA ILE A 135 17.61 -21.76 -7.69
C ILE A 135 17.88 -20.44 -6.95
N GLY A 136 16.87 -19.58 -6.81
CA GLY A 136 16.92 -18.32 -6.07
C GLY A 136 17.34 -17.11 -6.90
N GLU A 137 17.40 -17.24 -8.22
CA GLU A 137 17.71 -16.15 -9.15
C GLU A 137 16.46 -15.33 -9.46
N LEU A 138 16.64 -14.02 -9.68
CA LEU A 138 15.54 -13.10 -9.99
C LEU A 138 14.98 -13.42 -11.39
N GLU A 139 13.75 -13.91 -11.44
CA GLU A 139 13.08 -14.27 -12.70
C GLU A 139 12.35 -13.06 -13.30
N ARG A 140 11.58 -12.32 -12.49
CA ARG A 140 10.77 -11.16 -12.91
C ARG A 140 10.29 -10.34 -11.73
N TYR A 141 9.65 -9.20 -12.02
CA TYR A 141 8.80 -8.49 -11.07
C TYR A 141 7.32 -8.66 -11.44
N ASN A 142 6.48 -8.95 -10.44
CA ASN A 142 5.04 -8.82 -10.59
C ASN A 142 4.63 -7.41 -10.16
N VAL A 143 4.02 -6.65 -11.07
CA VAL A 143 3.45 -5.33 -10.78
C VAL A 143 2.03 -5.48 -10.23
N PHE A 144 1.67 -4.62 -9.29
CA PHE A 144 0.37 -4.57 -8.65
C PHE A 144 -0.14 -3.13 -8.63
N HIS A 145 -1.39 -2.98 -9.00
CA HIS A 145 -2.18 -1.81 -8.65
C HIS A 145 -2.60 -1.89 -7.18
N ALA A 146 -2.73 -0.74 -6.51
CA ALA A 146 -3.32 -0.61 -5.18
C ALA A 146 -4.10 0.70 -5.05
N SER A 147 -5.18 0.67 -4.28
CA SER A 147 -5.91 1.86 -3.86
C SER A 147 -5.55 2.25 -2.42
N MET A 148 -4.96 3.42 -2.24
CA MET A 148 -4.67 4.04 -0.95
C MET A 148 -5.96 4.70 -0.41
N LEU A 149 -6.54 4.13 0.64
CA LEU A 149 -7.72 4.69 1.30
C LEU A 149 -7.29 5.69 2.38
N VAL A 150 -7.65 6.95 2.19
CA VAL A 150 -7.24 8.06 3.04
C VAL A 150 -8.46 8.70 3.69
N ARG A 151 -8.48 8.79 5.02
CA ARG A 151 -9.55 9.48 5.76
C ARG A 151 -9.22 10.94 5.93
N HIS A 152 -10.23 11.80 5.76
CA HIS A 152 -10.12 13.23 6.06
C HIS A 152 -10.75 13.50 7.43
N SER A 153 -9.90 13.67 8.43
CA SER A 153 -10.31 13.75 9.82
C SER A 153 -10.86 15.12 10.19
N ASN A 154 -11.54 15.21 11.34
CA ASN A 154 -12.10 16.46 11.86
C ASN A 154 -11.03 17.54 12.15
N ASP A 155 -9.77 17.17 12.34
CA ASP A 155 -8.65 18.10 12.48
C ASP A 155 -8.18 18.71 11.14
N GLY A 156 -8.82 18.34 10.02
CA GLY A 156 -8.47 18.81 8.68
C GLY A 156 -7.32 18.05 8.03
N LYS A 157 -6.73 17.05 8.69
CA LYS A 157 -5.61 16.27 8.15
C LYS A 157 -6.08 15.01 7.44
N LEU A 158 -5.25 14.59 6.48
CA LEU A 158 -5.41 13.35 5.73
C LEU A 158 -4.59 12.24 6.39
N TYR A 159 -5.22 11.11 6.69
CA TYR A 159 -4.53 9.96 7.29
C TYR A 159 -4.69 8.75 6.39
N LEU A 160 -3.59 8.05 6.09
CA LEU A 160 -3.68 6.75 5.44
C LEU A 160 -4.40 5.78 6.39
N TYR A 161 -5.52 5.23 5.94
CA TYR A 161 -6.37 4.35 6.75
C TYR A 161 -6.15 2.88 6.38
N ASP A 162 -6.10 2.55 5.09
CA ASP A 162 -5.79 1.19 4.61
C ASP A 162 -5.23 1.24 3.17
N VAL A 163 -4.61 0.16 2.72
CA VAL A 163 -4.26 -0.11 1.33
C VAL A 163 -5.08 -1.29 0.83
N ILE A 164 -5.96 -1.02 -0.12
CA ILE A 164 -7.01 -1.94 -0.57
C ILE A 164 -7.01 -2.11 -2.08
N ASP A 165 -7.88 -2.99 -2.57
CA ASP A 165 -8.04 -3.28 -4.00
C ASP A 165 -6.75 -3.62 -4.73
N ILE A 166 -5.81 -4.26 -4.02
CA ILE A 166 -4.57 -4.79 -4.57
C ILE A 166 -4.89 -5.85 -5.61
N LYS A 167 -4.43 -5.60 -6.84
CA LYS A 167 -4.60 -6.48 -7.99
C LYS A 167 -3.30 -6.57 -8.75
N LYS A 168 -2.87 -7.80 -9.06
CA LYS A 168 -1.74 -8.02 -9.95
C LYS A 168 -2.12 -7.49 -11.34
N GLU A 169 -1.26 -6.68 -11.91
CA GLU A 169 -1.36 -6.29 -13.31
C GLU A 169 -0.95 -7.51 -14.15
N THR A 170 -1.89 -8.02 -14.92
CA THR A 170 -1.60 -9.01 -15.94
C THR A 170 -1.18 -8.24 -17.18
N SER A 171 0.03 -8.50 -17.69
CA SER A 171 0.20 -8.42 -19.12
C SER A 171 -0.86 -9.33 -19.71
N ASN A 172 -1.76 -8.81 -20.56
CA ASN A 172 -2.45 -9.71 -21.46
C ASN A 172 -1.35 -10.59 -22.09
N PRO A 173 -1.52 -11.93 -22.20
CA PRO A 173 -0.65 -12.66 -23.11
C PRO A 173 -0.72 -11.91 -24.43
N LEU A 174 0.44 -11.55 -25.00
CA LEU A 174 0.51 -11.17 -26.40
C LEU A 174 -0.29 -12.24 -27.14
N SER A 175 -1.44 -11.85 -27.69
CA SER A 175 -2.23 -12.71 -28.55
C SER A 175 -1.32 -13.08 -29.71
N GLU A 176 -0.89 -14.35 -29.75
CA GLU A 176 -0.38 -14.97 -30.98
C GLU A 176 -1.48 -15.05 -32.03
#